data_AF-A0A7W1CNU1-F1
#
_entry.id   AF-A0A7W1CNU1-F1
#
_cell.length_a   1.000
_cell.length_b   1.000
_cell.length_c   1.000
_cell.angle_alpha   90.00
_cell.angle_beta   90.00
_cell.angle_gamma   90.00
#
_symmetry.space_group_name_H-M   'P 1'
#
loop_
_entity.id
_entity.type
_entity.pdbx_description
1 polymer ?
#
loop_
_entity_poly.entity_id
_entity_poly.type
_entity_poly.pdbx_seq_one_letter_code
_entity_poly.pdbx_strand_id
1 'polypeptide(L)'
;MTATTEVDPLHPALPLWPRVGRYAFAIGVGALMGVGNAVERLDGPLPESQQGTVYAVLALDLVLGVVSLALLPLRRRHPLAVACTVVALLSVSTASFAPALVAIVSMGTWRRRPWAVLTGGVFLTGLLVVIALDLPTRPPDEAPWEVVARLVLAPVVYGAAAVTGFYIGARRELAANRHEQALAAEREQALVADTVREAERTRIAREMHDVLAHRISLVALHAGALVYRDDLTREQTAATAATIQGNAQLALTELRQVLGVLRPGDGAHNVEAPQPTLAELP
;
A
#
# COMPACT_ATOMS: atom_id res chain seq x y z
N MET A 1 -23.82 16.02 -15.23
CA MET A 1 -23.56 15.73 -13.79
C MET A 1 -22.72 14.47 -13.73
N THR A 2 -21.43 14.62 -14.04
CA THR A 2 -20.45 13.55 -14.19
C THR A 2 -19.75 13.32 -12.86
N ALA A 3 -20.10 12.25 -12.16
CA ALA A 3 -19.42 11.81 -10.96
C ALA A 3 -18.04 11.27 -11.35
N THR A 4 -17.02 12.11 -11.22
CA THR A 4 -15.62 11.68 -11.19
C THR A 4 -15.45 10.82 -9.94
N THR A 5 -15.40 9.50 -10.14
CA THR A 5 -15.00 8.55 -9.10
C THR A 5 -13.58 8.87 -8.67
N GLU A 6 -13.47 9.55 -7.54
CA GLU A 6 -12.24 9.78 -6.80
C GLU A 6 -11.64 8.41 -6.47
N VAL A 7 -10.53 8.07 -7.13
CA VAL A 7 -9.82 6.81 -6.93
C VAL A 7 -9.09 6.94 -5.61
N ASP A 8 -9.64 6.33 -4.56
CA ASP A 8 -9.00 6.20 -3.25
C ASP A 8 -7.60 5.54 -3.41
N PRO A 9 -6.50 6.28 -3.16
CA PRO A 9 -5.14 5.77 -3.36
C PRO A 9 -4.77 4.65 -2.39
N LEU A 10 -5.55 4.44 -1.33
CA LEU A 10 -5.30 3.41 -0.32
C LEU A 10 -5.72 1.99 -0.78
N HIS A 11 -6.54 1.91 -1.83
CA HIS A 11 -7.05 0.64 -2.34
C HIS A 11 -7.05 0.62 -3.88
N PRO A 12 -5.89 0.37 -4.53
CA PRO A 12 -5.86 0.19 -5.98
C PRO A 12 -6.85 -0.92 -6.35
N ALA A 13 -7.89 -0.56 -7.11
CA ALA A 13 -8.84 -1.52 -7.63
C ALA A 13 -8.05 -2.54 -8.46
N LEU A 14 -7.90 -3.76 -7.93
CA LEU A 14 -7.16 -4.82 -8.62
C LEU A 14 -7.59 -4.86 -10.09
N PRO A 15 -6.64 -4.86 -11.05
CA PRO A 15 -6.98 -4.79 -12.46
C PRO A 15 -7.98 -5.88 -12.83
N LEU A 16 -8.80 -5.62 -13.86
CA LEU A 16 -9.83 -6.58 -14.31
C LEU A 16 -9.19 -7.94 -14.70
N TRP A 17 -7.94 -7.92 -15.16
CA TRP A 17 -7.16 -9.08 -15.57
C TRP A 17 -7.00 -10.17 -14.49
N PRO A 18 -6.49 -9.91 -13.26
CA PRO A 18 -6.45 -10.91 -12.20
C PRO A 18 -7.82 -11.33 -11.66
N ARG A 19 -8.92 -10.60 -11.95
CA ARG A 19 -10.28 -11.05 -11.61
C ARG A 19 -10.78 -12.06 -12.63
N VAL A 20 -10.73 -11.72 -13.92
CA VAL A 20 -11.17 -12.59 -15.02
C VAL A 20 -10.31 -13.85 -15.09
N GLY A 21 -8.98 -13.72 -14.91
CA GLY A 21 -8.06 -14.85 -14.92
C GLY A 21 -8.35 -15.91 -13.86
N ARG A 22 -8.84 -15.52 -12.67
CA ARG A 22 -9.21 -16.49 -11.61
C ARG A 22 -10.48 -17.27 -11.94
N TYR A 23 -11.46 -16.63 -12.57
CA TYR A 23 -12.67 -17.31 -13.01
C TYR A 23 -12.39 -18.20 -14.23
N ALA A 24 -11.61 -17.70 -15.21
CA ALA A 24 -11.18 -18.49 -16.36
C ALA A 24 -10.37 -19.73 -15.93
N PHE A 25 -9.44 -19.58 -14.98
CA PHE A 25 -8.71 -20.70 -14.37
C PHE A 25 -9.66 -21.69 -13.68
N ALA A 26 -10.60 -21.20 -12.85
CA ALA A 26 -11.54 -22.07 -12.15
C ALA A 26 -12.46 -22.83 -13.10
N ILE A 27 -12.94 -22.18 -14.16
CA ILE A 27 -13.75 -22.80 -15.21
C ILE A 27 -12.92 -23.85 -15.97
N GLY A 28 -11.70 -23.51 -16.40
CA GLY A 28 -10.85 -24.42 -17.17
C GLY A 28 -10.47 -25.67 -16.38
N VAL A 29 -10.00 -25.52 -15.14
CA VAL A 29 -9.63 -26.66 -14.29
C VAL A 29 -10.85 -27.47 -13.86
N GLY A 30 -11.99 -26.81 -13.56
CA GLY A 30 -13.24 -27.50 -13.24
C GLY A 30 -13.75 -28.33 -14.42
N ALA A 31 -13.72 -27.78 -15.63
CA ALA A 31 -14.08 -28.50 -16.85
C ALA A 31 -13.13 -29.68 -17.11
N LEU A 32 -11.82 -29.49 -16.94
CA LEU A 32 -10.83 -30.56 -17.09
C LEU A 32 -11.07 -31.70 -16.11
N MET A 33 -11.32 -31.38 -14.83
CA MET A 33 -11.61 -32.38 -13.80
C MET A 33 -12.92 -33.12 -14.07
N GLY A 34 -13.97 -32.41 -14.51
CA GLY A 34 -15.24 -33.03 -14.90
C GLY A 34 -15.11 -33.94 -16.11
N VAL A 35 -14.34 -33.53 -17.14
CA VAL A 35 -14.07 -34.36 -18.32
C VAL A 35 -13.24 -35.58 -17.95
N GLY A 36 -12.19 -35.43 -17.13
CA GLY A 36 -11.38 -36.55 -16.66
C GLY A 36 -12.23 -37.58 -15.90
N ASN A 37 -13.11 -37.11 -15.03
CA ASN A 37 -14.05 -37.98 -14.31
C ASN A 37 -15.07 -38.65 -15.25
N ALA A 38 -15.53 -37.96 -16.29
CA ALA A 38 -16.41 -38.53 -17.31
C ALA A 38 -15.71 -39.63 -18.11
N VAL A 39 -14.46 -39.41 -18.50
CA VAL A 39 -13.64 -40.41 -19.21
C VAL A 39 -13.48 -41.65 -18.33
N GLU A 40 -13.05 -41.48 -17.08
CA GLU A 40 -12.85 -42.59 -16.13
C GLU A 40 -14.13 -43.42 -15.91
N ARG A 41 -15.30 -42.80 -15.83
CA ARG A 41 -16.59 -43.50 -15.65
C ARG A 41 -17.11 -44.17 -16.92
N LEU A 42 -16.66 -43.72 -18.09
CA LEU A 42 -17.06 -44.25 -19.39
C LEU A 42 -16.03 -45.25 -19.95
N ASP A 43 -14.88 -45.42 -19.27
CA ASP A 43 -13.83 -46.34 -19.67
C ASP A 43 -14.19 -47.78 -19.24
N GLY A 44 -15.00 -48.45 -20.06
CA GLY A 44 -15.41 -49.84 -19.87
C GLY A 44 -16.80 -50.17 -20.43
N PRO A 45 -17.11 -51.46 -20.67
CA PRO A 45 -18.44 -51.86 -21.13
C PRO A 45 -19.48 -51.68 -20.01
N LEU A 46 -20.26 -50.61 -20.10
CA LEU A 46 -21.37 -50.36 -19.18
C LEU A 46 -22.61 -51.18 -19.59
N PRO A 47 -23.22 -51.94 -18.67
CA PRO A 47 -24.52 -52.57 -18.91
C PRO A 47 -25.55 -51.51 -19.31
N GLU A 48 -26.43 -51.81 -20.29
CA GLU A 48 -27.46 -50.86 -20.75
C GLU A 48 -28.33 -50.32 -19.60
N SER A 49 -28.56 -51.12 -18.56
CA SER A 49 -29.31 -50.72 -17.36
C SER A 49 -28.62 -49.66 -16.49
N GLN A 50 -27.31 -49.44 -16.64
CA GLN A 50 -26.53 -48.49 -15.83
C GLN A 50 -26.17 -47.20 -16.58
N GLN A 51 -26.28 -47.17 -17.91
CA GLN A 51 -25.90 -46.00 -18.72
C GLN A 51 -26.66 -44.73 -18.32
N GLY A 52 -27.97 -44.82 -18.12
CA GLY A 52 -28.80 -43.67 -17.69
C GLY A 52 -28.34 -43.08 -16.34
N THR A 53 -27.96 -43.93 -15.39
CA THR A 53 -27.45 -43.52 -14.09
C THR A 53 -26.10 -42.82 -14.19
N VAL A 54 -25.18 -43.33 -15.02
CA VAL A 54 -23.86 -42.71 -15.23
C VAL A 54 -24.00 -41.32 -15.84
N TYR A 55 -24.82 -41.15 -16.88
CA TYR A 55 -25.07 -39.83 -17.47
C TYR A 55 -25.71 -38.85 -16.48
N ALA A 56 -26.67 -39.32 -15.66
CA ALA A 56 -27.29 -38.49 -14.63
C ALA A 56 -26.27 -38.01 -13.58
N VAL A 57 -25.35 -38.88 -13.15
CA VAL A 57 -24.28 -38.53 -12.20
C VAL A 57 -23.31 -37.51 -12.80
N LEU A 58 -22.92 -37.67 -14.07
CA LEU A 58 -22.04 -36.70 -14.74
C LEU A 58 -22.71 -35.34 -14.95
N ALA A 59 -24.00 -35.34 -15.33
CA ALA A 59 -24.77 -34.10 -15.43
C ALA A 59 -24.88 -33.40 -14.07
N LEU A 60 -25.13 -34.17 -13.00
CA LEU A 60 -25.17 -33.64 -11.64
C LEU A 60 -23.83 -33.05 -11.21
N ASP A 61 -22.70 -33.73 -11.50
CA ASP A 61 -21.36 -33.20 -11.20
C ASP A 61 -21.11 -31.84 -11.87
N LEU A 62 -21.47 -31.72 -13.15
CA LEU A 62 -21.34 -30.47 -13.90
C LEU A 62 -22.20 -29.36 -13.28
N VAL A 63 -23.46 -29.66 -12.96
CA VAL A 63 -24.38 -28.69 -12.33
C VAL A 63 -23.82 -28.21 -10.99
N LEU A 64 -23.33 -29.12 -10.15
CA LEU A 64 -22.72 -28.76 -8.86
C LEU A 64 -21.46 -27.92 -9.04
N GLY A 65 -20.63 -28.21 -10.06
CA GLY A 65 -19.48 -27.37 -10.43
C GLY A 65 -19.89 -25.94 -10.82
N VAL A 66 -20.96 -25.80 -11.61
CA VAL A 66 -21.51 -24.48 -12.00
C VAL A 66 -22.07 -23.74 -10.79
N VAL A 67 -22.79 -24.42 -9.90
CA VAL A 67 -23.29 -23.84 -8.64
C VAL A 67 -22.14 -23.35 -7.76
N SER A 68 -21.08 -24.16 -7.62
CA SER A 68 -19.86 -23.78 -6.90
C SER A 68 -19.21 -22.52 -7.48
N LEU A 69 -19.15 -22.39 -8.80
CA LEU A 69 -18.66 -21.17 -9.47
C LEU A 69 -19.57 -19.96 -9.21
N ALA A 70 -20.89 -20.16 -9.25
CA ALA A 70 -21.89 -19.11 -9.02
C ALA A 70 -21.88 -18.59 -7.57
N LEU A 71 -21.39 -19.38 -6.61
CA LEU A 71 -21.22 -18.98 -5.20
C LEU A 71 -19.99 -18.08 -4.97
N LEU A 72 -18.96 -18.17 -5.83
CA LEU A 72 -17.71 -17.43 -5.66
C LEU A 72 -17.83 -15.89 -5.58
N PRO A 73 -18.74 -15.20 -6.29
CA PRO A 73 -18.93 -13.76 -6.14
C PRO A 73 -19.30 -13.36 -4.70
N LEU A 74 -20.02 -14.23 -3.98
CA LEU A 74 -20.46 -13.99 -2.61
C LEU A 74 -19.32 -14.12 -1.58
N ARG A 75 -18.15 -14.62 -1.99
CA ARG A 75 -16.97 -14.81 -1.12
C ARG A 75 -16.43 -13.52 -0.50
N ARG A 76 -16.77 -12.36 -1.07
CA ARG A 76 -16.39 -11.06 -0.52
C ARG A 76 -17.25 -10.65 0.69
N ARG A 77 -18.53 -11.05 0.71
CA ARG A 77 -19.48 -10.73 1.78
C ARG A 77 -19.52 -11.80 2.85
N HIS A 78 -19.51 -13.07 2.44
CA HIS A 78 -19.60 -14.22 3.35
C HIS A 78 -18.48 -15.24 3.08
N PRO A 79 -17.20 -14.89 3.35
CA PRO A 79 -16.04 -15.72 3.00
C PRO A 79 -16.08 -17.12 3.63
N LEU A 80 -16.48 -17.22 4.90
CA LEU A 80 -16.55 -18.51 5.60
C LEU A 80 -17.68 -19.40 5.05
N ALA A 81 -18.89 -18.86 4.89
CA ALA A 81 -20.03 -19.63 4.41
C ALA A 81 -19.79 -20.18 2.99
N VAL A 82 -19.21 -19.35 2.11
CA VAL A 82 -18.85 -19.77 0.75
C VAL A 82 -17.72 -20.80 0.76
N ALA A 83 -16.69 -20.63 1.60
CA ALA A 83 -15.62 -21.61 1.70
C ALA A 83 -16.14 -22.96 2.21
N CYS A 84 -16.92 -23.00 3.30
CA CYS A 84 -17.48 -24.24 3.83
C CYS A 84 -18.41 -24.92 2.83
N THR A 85 -19.29 -24.18 2.15
CA THR A 85 -20.23 -24.76 1.18
C THR A 85 -19.50 -25.34 -0.03
N VAL A 86 -18.59 -24.59 -0.64
CA VAL A 86 -17.84 -25.05 -1.83
C VAL A 86 -16.88 -26.20 -1.47
N VAL A 87 -16.28 -26.19 -0.27
CA VAL A 87 -15.45 -27.31 0.22
C VAL A 87 -16.30 -28.55 0.51
N ALA A 88 -17.52 -28.40 1.04
CA ALA A 88 -18.43 -29.53 1.20
C ALA A 88 -18.89 -30.10 -0.16
N LEU A 89 -19.17 -29.23 -1.12
CA LEU A 89 -19.50 -29.60 -2.51
C LEU A 89 -18.39 -30.42 -3.17
N LEU A 90 -17.12 -30.15 -2.85
CA LEU A 90 -15.97 -30.92 -3.35
C LEU A 90 -16.04 -32.41 -2.97
N SER A 91 -16.68 -32.77 -1.85
CA SER A 91 -16.83 -34.18 -1.44
C SER A 91 -17.80 -34.94 -2.33
N VAL A 92 -18.72 -34.25 -3.01
CA VAL A 92 -19.75 -34.85 -3.87
C VAL A 92 -19.46 -34.62 -5.35
N SER A 93 -18.73 -33.54 -5.67
CA SER A 93 -18.50 -33.08 -7.03
C SER A 93 -17.01 -32.80 -7.31
N THR A 94 -16.44 -33.54 -8.26
CA THR A 94 -15.08 -33.35 -8.76
C THR A 94 -14.92 -32.03 -9.50
N ALA A 95 -15.96 -31.58 -10.21
CA ALA A 95 -15.96 -30.27 -10.89
C ALA A 95 -15.82 -29.08 -9.92
N SER A 96 -16.12 -29.28 -8.63
CA SER A 96 -16.01 -28.23 -7.60
C SER A 96 -14.58 -28.01 -7.09
N PHE A 97 -13.57 -28.77 -7.56
CA PHE A 97 -12.18 -28.68 -7.11
C PHE A 97 -11.58 -27.27 -7.28
N ALA A 98 -11.63 -26.71 -8.48
CA ALA A 98 -11.02 -25.42 -8.74
C ALA A 98 -11.75 -24.26 -8.01
N PRO A 99 -13.09 -24.20 -7.97
CA PRO A 99 -13.82 -23.28 -7.09
C PRO A 99 -13.42 -23.40 -5.62
N ALA A 100 -13.23 -24.61 -5.10
CA ALA A 100 -12.83 -24.85 -3.72
C ALA A 100 -11.45 -24.25 -3.42
N LEU A 101 -10.46 -24.45 -4.29
CA LEU A 101 -9.13 -23.84 -4.14
C LEU A 101 -9.20 -22.31 -4.10
N VAL A 102 -9.98 -21.71 -5.01
CA VAL A 102 -10.17 -20.26 -5.05
C VAL A 102 -10.83 -19.77 -3.77
N ALA A 103 -11.83 -20.49 -3.25
CA ALA A 103 -12.52 -20.15 -2.01
C ALA A 103 -11.58 -20.26 -0.79
N ILE A 104 -10.76 -21.31 -0.69
CA ILE A 104 -9.78 -21.53 0.38
C ILE A 104 -8.73 -20.42 0.38
N VAL A 105 -8.10 -20.14 -0.78
CA VAL A 105 -7.11 -19.06 -0.90
C VAL A 105 -7.75 -17.72 -0.54
N SER A 106 -8.95 -17.43 -1.06
CA SER A 106 -9.65 -16.17 -0.78
C SER A 106 -9.97 -16.02 0.71
N MET A 107 -10.44 -17.08 1.38
CA MET A 107 -10.72 -17.08 2.81
C MET A 107 -9.44 -16.88 3.63
N GLY A 108 -8.33 -17.52 3.24
CA GLY A 108 -7.02 -17.35 3.88
C GLY A 108 -6.50 -15.91 3.86
N THR A 109 -6.89 -15.09 2.87
CA THR A 109 -6.46 -13.67 2.83
C THR A 109 -7.01 -12.82 3.98
N TRP A 110 -8.08 -13.27 4.65
CA TRP A 110 -8.65 -12.60 5.83
C TRP A 110 -7.87 -12.92 7.12
N ARG A 111 -6.88 -13.82 7.07
CA ARG A 111 -5.97 -14.20 8.15
C ARG A 111 -6.62 -14.71 9.45
N ARG A 112 -7.88 -15.16 9.40
CA ARG A 112 -8.57 -15.72 10.57
C ARG A 112 -8.27 -17.21 10.71
N ARG A 113 -7.29 -17.54 11.56
CA ARG A 113 -6.93 -18.93 11.92
C ARG A 113 -8.13 -19.84 12.23
N PRO A 114 -9.14 -19.44 13.05
CA PRO A 114 -10.28 -20.33 13.33
C PRO A 114 -11.08 -20.70 12.08
N TRP A 115 -11.12 -19.81 11.08
CA TRP A 115 -11.84 -20.08 9.83
C TRP A 115 -11.16 -21.18 9.03
N ALA A 116 -9.82 -21.15 8.95
CA ALA A 116 -9.04 -22.18 8.27
C ALA A 116 -9.13 -23.55 8.97
N VAL A 117 -9.26 -23.57 10.30
CA VAL A 117 -9.50 -24.80 11.07
C VAL A 117 -10.89 -25.35 10.79
N LEU A 118 -11.93 -24.49 10.80
CA LEU A 118 -13.30 -24.90 10.51
C LEU A 118 -13.44 -25.47 9.10
N THR A 119 -12.94 -24.77 8.08
CA THR A 119 -12.99 -25.28 6.69
C THR A 119 -12.11 -26.50 6.50
N GLY A 120 -11.02 -26.64 7.27
CA GLY A 120 -10.17 -27.82 7.28
C GLY A 120 -10.88 -29.03 7.89
N GLY A 121 -11.67 -28.81 8.93
CA GLY A 121 -12.57 -29.82 9.50
C GLY A 121 -13.61 -30.29 8.48
N VAL A 122 -14.31 -29.35 7.82
CA VAL A 122 -15.27 -29.69 6.76
C VAL A 122 -14.61 -30.49 5.64
N PHE A 123 -13.43 -30.06 5.19
CA PHE A 123 -12.65 -30.77 4.18
C PHE A 123 -12.29 -32.19 4.61
N LEU A 124 -11.74 -32.37 5.82
CA LEU A 124 -11.33 -33.67 6.35
C LEU A 124 -12.52 -34.60 6.55
N THR A 125 -13.62 -34.10 7.11
CA THR A 125 -14.86 -34.88 7.26
C THR A 125 -15.35 -35.35 5.90
N GLY A 126 -15.42 -34.44 4.92
CA GLY A 126 -15.82 -34.78 3.56
C GLY A 126 -14.90 -35.82 2.91
N LEU A 127 -13.58 -35.66 3.06
CA LEU A 127 -12.59 -36.61 2.58
C LEU A 127 -12.78 -38.01 3.18
N LEU A 128 -12.96 -38.09 4.50
CA LEU A 128 -13.16 -39.36 5.21
C LEU A 128 -14.47 -40.03 4.81
N VAL A 129 -15.55 -39.26 4.61
CA VAL A 129 -16.83 -39.78 4.13
C VAL A 129 -16.66 -40.42 2.75
N VAL A 130 -15.99 -39.74 1.82
CA VAL A 130 -15.79 -40.31 0.47
C VAL A 130 -14.95 -41.58 0.52
N ILE A 131 -13.85 -41.58 1.30
CA ILE A 131 -13.03 -42.79 1.49
C ILE A 131 -13.86 -43.94 2.07
N ALA A 132 -14.69 -43.67 3.07
CA ALA A 132 -15.53 -44.68 3.71
C ALA A 132 -16.60 -45.27 2.77
N LEU A 133 -17.12 -44.48 1.82
CA LEU A 133 -18.08 -44.92 0.81
C LEU A 133 -17.43 -45.67 -0.36
N ASP A 134 -16.21 -45.27 -0.76
CA ASP A 134 -15.48 -45.89 -1.88
C ASP A 134 -14.86 -47.24 -1.49
N LEU A 135 -14.31 -47.35 -0.26
CA LEU A 135 -13.57 -48.52 0.23
C LEU A 135 -14.27 -49.88 0.01
N PRO A 136 -15.58 -50.06 0.32
CA PRO A 136 -16.28 -51.33 0.15
C PRO A 136 -16.46 -51.77 -1.31
N THR A 137 -16.35 -50.84 -2.26
CA THR A 137 -16.54 -51.10 -3.69
C THR A 137 -15.25 -51.42 -4.43
N ARG A 138 -14.10 -51.22 -3.78
CA ARG A 138 -12.77 -51.38 -4.37
C ARG A 138 -12.27 -52.83 -4.22
N PRO A 139 -11.56 -53.38 -5.23
CA PRO A 139 -10.91 -54.66 -5.10
C PRO A 139 -9.78 -54.61 -4.03
N PRO A 140 -9.59 -55.67 -3.20
CA PRO A 140 -8.73 -55.62 -2.01
C PRO A 140 -7.24 -55.38 -2.29
N ASP A 141 -6.80 -55.72 -3.49
CA ASP A 141 -5.42 -55.70 -3.99
C ASP A 141 -4.98 -54.32 -4.52
N GLU A 142 -5.91 -53.46 -4.94
CA GLU A 142 -5.62 -52.12 -5.47
C GLU A 142 -5.87 -50.99 -4.45
N ALA A 143 -6.70 -51.25 -3.42
CA ALA A 143 -7.16 -50.24 -2.46
C ALA A 143 -6.10 -49.59 -1.53
N PRO A 144 -5.04 -50.27 -1.04
CA PRO A 144 -4.24 -49.72 0.06
C PRO A 144 -3.46 -48.45 -0.28
N TRP A 145 -2.80 -48.40 -1.44
CA TRP A 145 -1.90 -47.30 -1.78
C TRP A 145 -2.67 -46.04 -2.20
N GLU A 146 -3.80 -46.17 -2.89
CA GLU A 146 -4.62 -45.04 -3.33
C GLU A 146 -5.25 -44.30 -2.15
N VAL A 147 -5.74 -45.05 -1.14
CA VAL A 147 -6.31 -44.48 0.08
C VAL A 147 -5.25 -43.70 0.85
N VAL A 148 -4.04 -44.26 0.98
CA VAL A 148 -2.89 -43.58 1.62
C VAL A 148 -2.51 -42.33 0.82
N ALA A 149 -2.38 -42.43 -0.50
CA ALA A 149 -2.05 -41.30 -1.35
C ALA A 149 -3.09 -40.17 -1.22
N ARG A 150 -4.37 -40.51 -1.18
CA ARG A 150 -5.48 -39.55 -1.02
C ARG A 150 -5.48 -38.90 0.37
N LEU A 151 -5.22 -39.67 1.43
CA LEU A 151 -5.10 -39.18 2.81
C LEU A 151 -3.91 -38.24 3.01
N VAL A 152 -2.85 -38.36 2.21
CA VAL A 152 -1.67 -37.50 2.30
C VAL A 152 -1.78 -36.30 1.35
N LEU A 153 -2.05 -36.55 0.06
CA LEU A 153 -2.01 -35.52 -0.97
C LEU A 153 -3.14 -34.49 -0.81
N ALA A 154 -4.35 -34.93 -0.47
CA ALA A 154 -5.49 -34.02 -0.42
C ALA A 154 -5.35 -32.97 0.71
N PRO A 155 -4.95 -33.33 1.95
CA PRO A 155 -4.63 -32.35 2.98
C PRO A 155 -3.43 -31.46 2.65
N VAL A 156 -2.42 -31.97 1.94
CA VAL A 156 -1.27 -31.16 1.48
C VAL A 156 -1.73 -30.07 0.51
N VAL A 157 -2.58 -30.41 -0.46
CA VAL A 157 -3.15 -29.45 -1.41
C VAL A 157 -4.01 -28.40 -0.69
N TYR A 158 -4.87 -28.82 0.23
CA TYR A 158 -5.65 -27.91 1.07
C TYR A 158 -4.73 -26.97 1.87
N GLY A 159 -3.73 -27.52 2.54
CA GLY A 159 -2.76 -26.77 3.34
C GLY A 159 -1.98 -25.76 2.50
N ALA A 160 -1.50 -26.16 1.33
CA ALA A 160 -0.80 -25.27 0.40
C ALA A 160 -1.71 -24.11 -0.06
N ALA A 161 -2.97 -24.38 -0.40
CA ALA A 161 -3.93 -23.35 -0.76
C ALA A 161 -4.22 -22.38 0.40
N ALA A 162 -4.40 -22.91 1.62
CA ALA A 162 -4.61 -22.10 2.81
C ALA A 162 -3.40 -21.21 3.10
N VAL A 163 -2.20 -21.78 3.16
CA VAL A 163 -0.92 -21.07 3.37
C VAL A 163 -0.72 -19.99 2.32
N THR A 164 -1.01 -20.27 1.05
CA THR A 164 -0.95 -19.28 -0.03
C THR A 164 -1.88 -18.11 0.25
N GLY A 165 -3.11 -18.36 0.69
CA GLY A 165 -4.05 -17.32 1.10
C GLY A 165 -3.52 -16.46 2.26
N PHE A 166 -3.01 -17.10 3.32
CA PHE A 166 -2.40 -16.40 4.47
C PHE A 166 -1.19 -15.56 4.06
N TYR A 167 -0.33 -16.08 3.19
CA TYR A 167 0.85 -15.38 2.69
C TYR A 167 0.47 -14.15 1.88
N ILE A 168 -0.52 -14.26 0.99
CA ILE A 168 -1.05 -13.12 0.23
C ILE A 168 -1.63 -12.06 1.17
N GLY A 169 -2.39 -12.47 2.18
CA GLY A 169 -2.92 -11.57 3.21
C GLY A 169 -1.81 -10.83 3.96
N ALA A 170 -0.81 -11.57 4.44
CA ALA A 170 0.33 -11.00 5.17
C ALA A 170 1.18 -10.05 4.32
N ARG A 171 1.41 -10.38 3.04
CA ARG A 171 2.13 -9.51 2.11
C ARG A 171 1.39 -8.19 1.86
N ARG A 172 0.05 -8.22 1.78
CA ARG A 172 -0.78 -7.01 1.58
C ARG A 172 -0.73 -6.09 2.79
N GLU A 173 -0.88 -6.64 3.99
CA GLU A 173 -0.81 -5.89 5.24
C GLU A 173 0.58 -5.27 5.43
N LEU A 174 1.64 -6.03 5.13
CA LEU A 174 3.00 -5.53 5.20
C LEU A 174 3.27 -4.41 4.17
N ALA A 175 2.69 -4.50 2.97
CA ALA A 175 2.78 -3.44 1.98
C ALA A 175 2.02 -2.18 2.42
N ALA A 176 0.82 -2.33 2.98
CA ALA A 176 0.04 -1.22 3.53
C ALA A 176 0.78 -0.52 4.68
N ASN A 177 1.32 -1.29 5.64
CA ASN A 177 2.09 -0.74 6.75
C ASN A 177 3.34 0.02 6.29
N ARG A 178 4.05 -0.49 5.26
CA ARG A 178 5.19 0.24 4.69
C ARG A 178 4.79 1.54 4.02
N HIS A 179 3.66 1.55 3.33
CA HIS A 179 3.15 2.76 2.70
C HIS A 179 2.77 3.82 3.76
N GLU A 180 2.08 3.41 4.81
CA GLU A 180 1.74 4.29 5.94
C GLU A 180 2.99 4.83 6.63
N GLN A 181 4.01 3.99 6.84
CA GLN A 181 5.30 4.41 7.41
C GLN A 181 6.03 5.41 6.51
N ALA A 182 6.02 5.22 5.20
CA ALA A 182 6.62 6.16 4.25
C ALA A 182 5.92 7.53 4.32
N LEU A 183 4.59 7.55 4.32
CA LEU A 183 3.82 8.79 4.46
C LEU A 183 4.04 9.47 5.81
N ALA A 184 4.19 8.71 6.88
CA ALA A 184 4.53 9.26 8.20
C ALA A 184 5.93 9.90 8.21
N ALA A 185 6.92 9.23 7.61
CA ALA A 185 8.28 9.73 7.51
C ALA A 185 8.37 11.01 6.66
N GLU A 186 7.62 11.09 5.55
CA GLU A 186 7.54 12.31 4.73
C GLU A 186 6.97 13.50 5.52
N ARG A 187 5.93 13.26 6.31
CA ARG A 187 5.34 14.31 7.18
C ARG A 187 6.31 14.75 8.27
N GLU A 188 7.03 13.81 8.90
CA GLU A 188 8.03 14.12 9.91
C GLU A 188 9.17 14.95 9.32
N GLN A 189 9.69 14.59 8.14
CA GLN A 189 10.72 15.35 7.45
C GLN A 189 10.27 16.78 7.11
N ALA A 190 9.01 16.96 6.69
CA ALA A 190 8.48 18.29 6.43
C ALA A 190 8.45 19.16 7.71
N LEU A 191 8.01 18.58 8.84
CA LEU A 191 8.00 19.27 10.13
C LEU A 191 9.42 19.60 10.63
N VAL A 192 10.36 18.67 10.49
CA VAL A 192 11.77 18.90 10.83
C VAL A 192 12.36 20.00 9.94
N ALA A 193 12.08 20.00 8.63
CA ALA A 193 12.56 21.03 7.74
C ALA A 193 12.03 22.43 8.12
N ASP A 194 10.76 22.53 8.51
CA ASP A 194 10.16 23.81 8.92
C ASP A 194 10.72 24.29 10.27
N THR A 195 10.88 23.42 11.25
CA THR A 195 11.51 23.78 12.54
C THR A 195 12.97 24.20 12.37
N VAL A 196 13.73 23.53 11.49
CA VAL A 196 15.11 23.92 11.16
C VAL A 196 15.14 25.29 10.49
N ARG A 197 14.23 25.56 9.56
CA ARG A 197 14.12 26.89 8.92
C ARG A 197 13.78 27.99 9.91
N GLU A 198 12.87 27.74 10.85
CA GLU A 198 12.52 28.71 11.90
C GLU A 198 13.66 28.95 12.89
N ALA A 199 14.35 27.88 13.31
CA ALA A 199 15.52 27.98 14.17
C ALA A 199 16.63 28.79 13.49
N GLU A 200 16.86 28.56 12.20
CA GLU A 200 17.85 29.29 11.40
C GLU A 200 17.51 30.77 11.28
N ARG A 201 16.24 31.10 10.94
CA ARG A 201 15.77 32.49 10.90
C ARG A 201 15.97 33.20 12.24
N THR A 202 15.70 32.50 13.34
CA THR A 202 15.88 33.05 14.69
C THR A 202 17.36 33.25 15.02
N ARG A 203 18.23 32.32 14.61
CA ARG A 203 19.69 32.47 14.77
C ARG A 203 20.20 33.70 14.02
N ILE A 204 19.84 33.82 12.73
CA ILE A 204 20.22 34.98 11.90
C ILE A 204 19.74 36.28 12.56
N ALA A 205 18.50 36.34 13.03
CA ALA A 205 17.98 37.54 13.70
C ALA A 205 18.79 37.92 14.95
N ARG A 206 19.25 36.94 15.75
CA ARG A 206 20.10 37.21 16.93
C ARG A 206 21.49 37.69 16.54
N GLU A 207 22.15 37.00 15.61
CA GLU A 207 23.48 37.42 15.12
C GLU A 207 23.44 38.85 14.56
N MET A 208 22.38 39.19 13.83
CA MET A 208 22.18 40.56 13.31
C MET A 208 21.90 41.56 14.43
N HIS A 209 21.11 41.19 15.45
CA HIS A 209 20.85 42.04 16.59
C HIS A 209 22.13 42.36 17.38
N ASP A 210 23.00 41.37 17.58
CA ASP A 210 24.25 41.54 18.32
C ASP A 210 25.23 42.48 17.59
N VAL A 211 25.39 42.32 16.27
CA VAL A 211 26.22 43.22 15.43
C VAL A 211 25.68 44.65 15.45
N LEU A 212 24.35 44.81 15.31
CA LEU A 212 23.71 46.11 15.34
C LEU A 212 23.86 46.78 16.71
N ALA A 213 23.60 46.06 17.80
CA ALA A 213 23.70 46.56 19.17
C ALA A 213 25.13 47.02 19.49
N HIS A 214 26.14 46.26 19.05
CA HIS A 214 27.54 46.64 19.22
C HIS A 214 27.86 47.98 18.52
N ARG A 215 27.41 48.16 17.28
CA ARG A 215 27.66 49.40 16.51
C ARG A 215 26.94 50.62 17.07
N ILE A 216 25.69 50.46 17.49
CA ILE A 216 24.94 51.52 18.17
C ILE A 216 25.64 51.91 19.46
N SER A 217 26.17 50.94 20.21
CA SER A 217 26.93 51.20 21.44
C SER A 217 28.21 52.03 21.17
N LEU A 218 28.96 51.72 20.10
CA LEU A 218 30.13 52.50 19.70
C LEU A 218 29.78 53.93 19.26
N VAL A 219 28.70 54.10 18.50
CA VAL A 219 28.19 55.43 18.10
C VAL A 219 27.79 56.24 19.33
N ALA A 220 27.04 55.64 20.27
CA ALA A 220 26.61 56.29 21.51
C ALA A 220 27.82 56.68 22.39
N LEU A 221 28.84 55.82 22.48
CA LEU A 221 30.07 56.10 23.21
C LEU A 221 30.84 57.30 22.63
N HIS A 222 31.07 57.32 21.30
CA HIS A 222 31.77 58.42 20.64
C HIS A 222 30.98 59.74 20.69
N ALA A 223 29.65 59.67 20.54
CA ALA A 223 28.79 60.85 20.67
C ALA A 223 28.79 61.39 22.10
N GLY A 224 28.70 60.52 23.11
CA GLY A 224 28.79 60.91 24.52
C GLY A 224 30.12 61.55 24.88
N ALA A 225 31.23 61.06 24.31
CA ALA A 225 32.55 61.66 24.48
C ALA A 225 32.63 63.09 23.92
N LEU A 226 31.94 63.38 22.80
CA LEU A 226 31.87 64.75 22.25
C LEU A 226 31.02 65.69 23.09
N VAL A 227 30.00 65.19 23.80
CA VAL A 227 29.12 66.01 24.66
C VAL A 227 29.84 66.44 25.95
N TYR A 228 30.76 65.63 26.47
CA TYR A 228 31.39 65.86 27.77
C TYR A 228 32.83 66.38 27.71
N ARG A 229 33.49 66.38 26.54
CA ARG A 229 34.85 66.89 26.38
C ARG A 229 34.86 68.30 25.82
N ASP A 230 35.16 69.26 26.70
CA ASP A 230 35.26 70.69 26.36
C ASP A 230 36.67 71.08 25.88
N ASP A 231 37.62 70.15 25.91
CA ASP A 231 39.06 70.35 25.68
C ASP A 231 39.52 69.92 24.27
N LEU A 232 38.60 69.50 23.40
CA LEU A 232 38.92 69.02 22.05
C LEU A 232 39.17 70.17 21.08
N THR A 233 40.19 70.01 20.21
CA THR A 233 40.40 70.93 19.10
C THR A 233 39.33 70.76 18.01
N ARG A 234 39.20 71.76 17.13
CA ARG A 234 38.23 71.71 16.02
C ARG A 234 38.50 70.53 15.08
N GLU A 235 39.77 70.18 14.85
CA GLU A 235 40.17 69.01 14.04
C GLU A 235 39.82 67.68 14.73
N GLN A 236 40.02 67.56 16.04
CA GLN A 236 39.66 66.34 16.80
C GLN A 236 38.14 66.12 16.86
N THR A 237 37.38 67.21 16.99
CA THR A 237 35.91 67.19 16.94
C THR A 237 35.42 66.73 15.57
N ALA A 238 35.97 67.30 14.49
CA ALA A 238 35.62 66.92 13.12
C ALA A 238 35.99 65.45 12.81
N ALA A 239 37.14 64.98 13.27
CA ALA A 239 37.56 63.59 13.10
C ALA A 239 36.63 62.60 13.82
N THR A 240 36.23 62.91 15.07
CA THR A 240 35.31 62.06 15.85
C THR A 240 33.90 62.06 15.25
N ALA A 241 33.43 63.21 14.76
CA ALA A 241 32.15 63.32 14.05
C ALA A 241 32.14 62.52 12.74
N ALA A 242 33.25 62.52 11.99
CA ALA A 242 33.41 61.70 10.79
C ALA A 242 33.35 60.19 11.11
N THR A 243 33.97 59.75 12.22
CA THR A 243 33.88 58.36 12.69
C THR A 243 32.45 57.96 13.05
N ILE A 244 31.69 58.84 13.72
CA ILE A 244 30.28 58.62 14.03
C ILE A 244 29.46 58.47 12.75
N GLN A 245 29.63 59.39 11.79
CA GLN A 245 28.92 59.36 10.51
C GLN A 245 29.24 58.07 9.74
N GLY A 246 30.52 57.68 9.67
CA GLY A 246 30.96 56.45 9.01
C GLY A 246 30.32 55.21 9.63
N ASN A 247 30.37 55.08 10.96
CA ASN A 247 29.76 53.95 11.68
C ASN A 247 28.23 53.90 11.53
N ALA A 248 27.55 55.05 11.53
CA ALA A 248 26.11 55.14 11.32
C ALA A 248 25.70 54.74 9.89
N GLN A 249 26.44 55.18 8.87
CA GLN A 249 26.19 54.76 7.48
C GLN A 249 26.44 53.27 7.27
N LEU A 250 27.50 52.73 7.87
CA LEU A 250 27.82 51.30 7.80
C LEU A 250 26.72 50.45 8.45
N ALA A 251 26.23 50.85 9.63
CA ALA A 251 25.13 50.17 10.32
C ALA A 251 23.80 50.22 9.52
N LEU A 252 23.46 51.35 8.91
CA LEU A 252 22.28 51.47 8.05
C LEU A 252 22.37 50.60 6.79
N THR A 253 23.57 50.47 6.22
CA THR A 253 23.82 49.63 5.03
C THR A 253 23.60 48.16 5.36
N GLU A 254 24.15 47.68 6.48
CA GLU A 254 23.96 46.29 6.93
C GLU A 254 22.51 45.99 7.29
N LEU A 255 21.81 46.90 7.95
CA LEU A 255 20.39 46.73 8.27
C LEU A 255 19.53 46.59 7.00
N ARG A 256 19.82 47.39 5.96
CA ARG A 256 19.15 47.27 4.65
C ARG A 256 19.45 45.94 3.97
N GLN A 257 20.69 45.47 4.06
CA GLN A 257 21.12 44.21 3.47
C GLN A 257 20.39 43.02 4.13
N VAL A 258 20.26 43.03 5.46
CA VAL A 258 19.52 42.02 6.24
C VAL A 258 18.02 42.05 5.95
N LEU A 259 17.41 43.24 5.96
CA LEU A 259 15.99 43.41 5.64
C LEU A 259 15.67 43.01 4.19
N GLY A 260 16.60 43.19 3.27
CA GLY A 260 16.49 42.72 1.89
C GLY A 260 16.44 41.19 1.79
N VAL A 261 17.23 40.47 2.59
CA VAL A 261 17.28 38.99 2.61
C VAL A 261 16.06 38.38 3.31
N LEU A 262 15.45 39.07 4.28
CA LEU A 262 14.32 38.55 5.07
C LEU A 262 12.95 38.82 4.45
N ARG A 263 12.83 39.64 3.40
CA ARG A 263 11.55 39.97 2.76
C ARG A 263 11.10 38.82 1.83
N PRO A 264 10.04 38.08 2.15
CA PRO A 264 9.54 37.02 1.28
C PRO A 264 8.86 37.69 0.07
N GLY A 265 9.49 37.60 -1.12
CA GLY A 265 8.86 38.07 -2.37
C GLY A 265 9.79 38.54 -3.49
N ASP A 266 10.99 39.05 -3.20
CA ASP A 266 11.80 39.77 -4.22
C ASP A 266 13.11 39.08 -4.63
N GLY A 267 13.33 37.83 -4.21
CA GLY A 267 14.55 37.07 -4.47
C GLY A 267 14.68 36.48 -5.88
N ALA A 268 14.36 37.23 -6.96
CA ALA A 268 14.77 36.89 -8.34
C ALA A 268 14.53 37.96 -9.43
N HIS A 269 13.82 39.08 -9.22
CA HIS A 269 13.34 39.91 -10.37
C HIS A 269 13.78 41.37 -10.46
N ASN A 270 14.63 41.91 -9.57
CA ASN A 270 15.10 43.30 -9.69
C ASN A 270 16.62 43.42 -9.75
N VAL A 271 17.24 42.74 -10.72
CA VAL A 271 18.33 43.42 -11.44
C VAL A 271 17.62 44.33 -12.42
N GLU A 272 17.34 45.56 -12.00
CA GLU A 272 16.84 46.60 -12.89
C GLU A 272 17.78 46.63 -14.11
N ALA A 273 17.29 46.21 -15.28
CA ALA A 273 18.02 46.38 -16.52
C ALA A 273 18.35 47.88 -16.66
N PRO A 274 19.55 48.25 -17.17
CA PRO A 274 19.97 49.64 -17.22
C PRO A 274 18.87 50.47 -17.90
N GLN A 275 18.32 51.44 -17.16
CA GLN A 275 17.21 52.22 -17.67
C GLN A 275 17.67 52.99 -18.93
N PRO A 276 16.85 53.01 -19.99
CA PRO A 276 17.22 53.58 -21.27
C PRO A 276 17.58 55.05 -21.10
N THR A 277 18.70 55.44 -21.69
CA THR A 277 19.14 56.84 -21.66
C THR A 277 18.39 57.64 -22.73
N LEU A 278 18.30 58.97 -22.55
CA LEU A 278 17.56 59.90 -23.42
C LEU A 278 17.91 59.81 -24.92
N ALA A 279 19.01 59.16 -25.29
CA ALA A 279 19.40 58.89 -26.67
C ALA A 279 18.62 57.75 -27.35
N GLU A 280 17.81 56.98 -26.60
CA GLU A 280 17.08 55.80 -27.08
C GLU A 280 15.56 56.05 -27.26
N LEU A 281 15.12 57.31 -27.16
CA LEU A 281 13.74 57.71 -27.48
C LEU A 281 13.69 58.27 -28.92
N PRO A 282 12.69 57.87 -29.74
CA PRO A 282 12.57 58.27 -31.15
C PRO A 282 12.25 59.76 -31.35
#